data_AF-A0A7X1P5U4-F1
#
_entry.id   AF-A0A7X1P5U4-F1
#
_cell.length_a   1.000
_cell.length_b   1.000
_cell.length_c   1.000
_cell.angle_alpha   90.00
_cell.angle_beta   90.00
_cell.angle_gamma   90.00
#
_symmetry.space_group_name_H-M   'P 1'
#
loop_
_entity.id
_entity.type
_entity.pdbx_description
1 polymer ?
#
loop_
_entity_poly.entity_id
_entity_poly.type
_entity_poly.pdbx_seq_one_letter_code
_entity_poly.pdbx_strand_id
1 'polypeptide(L)'
;MKDEKIKVRATSNGQMLEVVVLSKRLSSIQIVLGEGVHSVRCELTPTRNGSAYAGNAMGRELVYERSRDDVKADLARAEGFREFRR
;
A
#
# COMPACT_ATOMS: atom_id res chain seq x y z
N MET A 1 0.38 -11.58 15.09
CA MET A 1 -0.04 -10.50 14.15
C MET A 1 0.61 -10.80 12.82
N LYS A 2 -0.11 -10.81 11.70
CA LYS A 2 0.49 -10.98 10.37
C LYS A 2 0.54 -9.59 9.75
N ASP A 3 1.73 -9.08 9.51
CA ASP A 3 1.94 -7.84 8.78
C ASP A 3 1.43 -8.01 7.36
N GLU A 4 0.49 -7.14 6.94
CA GLU A 4 0.02 -7.12 5.55
C GLU A 4 1.16 -6.63 4.66
N LYS A 5 1.47 -7.37 3.60
CA LYS A 5 2.49 -7.00 2.63
C LYS A 5 1.89 -6.82 1.25
N ILE A 6 2.32 -5.78 0.55
CA ILE A 6 1.91 -5.50 -0.83
C ILE A 6 3.13 -5.33 -1.73
N LYS A 7 2.94 -5.56 -3.03
CA LYS A 7 3.97 -5.33 -4.04
C LYS A 7 3.76 -3.97 -4.68
N VAL A 8 4.78 -3.12 -4.66
CA VAL A 8 4.81 -1.83 -5.32
C VAL A 8 5.89 -1.80 -6.38
N ARG A 9 5.66 -1.09 -7.47
CA ARG A 9 6.62 -0.92 -8.57
C ARG A 9 7.36 0.40 -8.41
N ALA A 10 8.68 0.36 -8.36
CA ALA A 10 9.51 1.55 -8.46
C ALA A 10 9.61 2.01 -9.91
N THR A 11 9.17 3.23 -10.23
CA THR A 11 9.13 3.70 -11.63
C THR A 11 10.51 4.06 -12.17
N SER A 12 11.46 4.39 -11.29
CA SER A 12 12.84 4.73 -11.67
C SER A 12 13.58 3.59 -12.39
N ASN A 13 13.30 2.33 -12.05
CA ASN A 13 13.99 1.17 -12.62
C ASN A 13 13.05 -0.01 -12.96
N GLY A 14 11.73 0.14 -12.76
CA GLY A 14 10.73 -0.89 -12.97
C GLY A 14 10.74 -2.03 -11.95
N GLN A 15 11.55 -1.94 -10.89
CA GLN A 15 11.70 -3.01 -9.91
C GLN A 15 10.44 -3.16 -9.04
N MET A 16 10.00 -4.40 -8.83
CA MET A 16 8.94 -4.75 -7.88
C MET A 16 9.54 -4.89 -6.48
N LEU A 17 8.95 -4.19 -5.50
CA LEU A 17 9.34 -4.19 -4.10
C LEU A 17 8.20 -4.71 -3.24
N GLU A 18 8.51 -5.59 -2.29
CA GLU A 18 7.56 -5.99 -1.26
C GLU A 18 7.68 -5.04 -0.06
N VAL A 19 6.57 -4.46 0.36
CA VAL A 19 6.52 -3.46 1.43
C VAL A 19 5.45 -3.82 2.45
N VAL A 20 5.65 -3.42 3.69
CA VAL A 20 4.70 -3.67 4.78
C VAL A 20 3.67 -2.55 4.84
N VAL A 21 2.39 -2.88 4.96
CA VAL A 21 1.29 -1.93 5.12
C VAL A 21 1.09 -1.63 6.60
N LEU A 22 1.17 -0.35 6.97
CA LEU A 22 0.85 0.13 8.32
C LEU A 22 -0.62 0.49 8.46
N SER A 23 -1.19 1.12 7.44
CA SER A 23 -2.59 1.57 7.43
C SER A 23 -3.09 1.61 6.00
N LYS A 24 -4.27 1.04 5.77
CA LYS A 24 -4.90 0.98 4.45
C LYS A 24 -6.22 1.72 4.49
N ARG A 25 -6.33 2.80 3.72
CA ARG A 25 -7.55 3.58 3.54
C ARG A 25 -7.74 3.92 2.06
N LEU A 26 -8.95 4.29 1.67
CA LEU A 26 -9.22 4.70 0.28
C LEU A 26 -8.51 6.00 -0.09
N SER A 27 -8.34 6.90 0.87
CA SER A 27 -7.68 8.19 0.66
C SER A 27 -6.16 8.09 0.63
N SER A 28 -5.58 7.16 1.40
CA SER A 28 -4.14 6.92 1.43
C SER A 28 -3.80 5.54 2.01
N ILE A 29 -2.69 4.97 1.54
CA ILE A 29 -2.12 3.72 2.07
C ILE A 29 -0.73 4.05 2.62
N GLN A 30 -0.54 3.83 3.90
CA GLN A 30 0.75 4.02 4.57
C GLN A 30 1.52 2.72 4.57
N ILE A 31 2.75 2.78 4.08
CA ILE A 31 3.65 1.63 3.95
C ILE A 31 4.98 1.91 4.65
N VAL A 32 5.73 0.83 4.87
CA VAL A 32 7.13 0.85 5.30
C VAL A 32 7.99 0.11 4.29
N LEU A 33 9.05 0.78 3.84
CA LEU A 33 10.16 0.17 3.10
C LEU A 33 11.32 -0.14 4.04
N GLY A 34 11.90 -1.32 3.88
CA GLY A 34 13.05 -1.78 4.65
C GLY A 34 12.67 -2.46 5.96
N GLU A 35 13.67 -3.05 6.62
CA GLU A 35 13.54 -3.79 7.87
C GLU A 35 14.39 -3.12 8.97
N GLY A 36 13.88 -3.11 10.20
CA GLY A 36 14.61 -2.58 11.37
C GLY A 36 14.69 -1.05 11.42
N VAL A 37 15.81 -0.54 11.93
CA VAL A 37 16.01 0.90 12.25
C VAL A 37 16.13 1.80 11.01
N HIS A 38 16.40 1.22 9.84
CA HIS A 38 16.50 1.94 8.57
C HIS A 38 15.18 1.91 7.78
N SER A 39 14.07 1.66 8.46
CA SER A 39 12.74 1.65 7.85
C SER A 39 12.27 3.06 7.50
N VAL A 40 11.67 3.20 6.32
CA VAL A 40 11.15 4.47 5.81
C VAL A 40 9.65 4.36 5.63
N ARG A 41 8.90 5.27 6.26
CA ARG A 41 7.46 5.39 6.04
C ARG A 41 7.19 6.18 4.76
N CYS A 42 6.26 5.69 3.97
CA CYS A 42 5.80 6.37 2.77
C CYS A 42 4.27 6.31 2.72
N GLU A 43 3.67 7.39 2.23
CA GLU A 43 2.23 7.45 1.98
C GLU A 43 1.97 7.36 0.48
N LEU A 44 1.15 6.39 0.07
CA LEU A 44 0.67 6.24 -1.28
C LEU A 44 -0.72 6.85 -1.38
N THR A 45 -0.90 7.77 -2.33
CA THR A 45 -2.18 8.46 -2.58
C THR A 45 -2.77 8.00 -3.91
N PRO A 46 -4.10 7.92 -4.05
CA PRO A 46 -4.72 7.48 -5.28
C PRO A 46 -4.35 8.43 -6.42
N THR A 47 -4.00 7.87 -7.57
CA THR A 47 -3.75 8.66 -8.78
C THR A 47 -5.04 9.36 -9.23
N ARG A 48 -4.92 10.39 -10.07
CA ARG A 48 -6.07 11.19 -10.52
C ARG A 48 -7.20 10.36 -11.14
N ASN A 49 -6.85 9.28 -11.83
CA ASN A 49 -7.81 8.37 -12.47
C ASN A 49 -8.29 7.25 -11.54
N GLY A 50 -7.73 7.15 -10.32
CA GLY A 50 -8.11 6.16 -9.31
C GLY A 50 -7.71 4.72 -9.62
N SER A 51 -6.87 4.49 -10.63
CA SER A 51 -6.45 3.15 -11.07
C SER A 51 -5.21 2.62 -10.34
N ALA A 52 -4.53 3.45 -9.57
CA ALA A 52 -3.34 3.09 -8.80
C ALA A 52 -3.18 4.00 -7.58
N TYR A 53 -2.29 3.64 -6.67
CA TYR A 53 -1.81 4.51 -5.60
C TYR A 53 -0.32 4.79 -5.81
N ALA A 54 0.10 6.05 -5.72
CA ALA A 54 1.48 6.46 -5.94
C ALA A 54 2.00 7.29 -4.76
N GLY A 55 3.29 7.16 -4.47
CA GLY A 55 3.98 7.94 -3.45
C GLY A 55 5.49 7.98 -3.69
N ASN A 56 6.19 8.85 -2.97
CA ASN A 56 7.63 8.97 -3.07
C ASN A 56 8.29 8.42 -1.80
N ALA A 57 9.30 7.57 -1.96
CA ALA A 57 10.14 7.10 -0.88
C ALA A 57 11.60 7.19 -1.32
N MET A 58 12.45 7.82 -0.50
CA MET A 58 13.89 7.94 -0.76
C MET A 58 14.21 8.52 -2.17
N GLY A 59 13.40 9.48 -2.64
CA GLY A 59 13.57 10.09 -3.97
C GLY A 59 13.11 9.22 -5.14
N ARG A 60 12.45 8.08 -4.88
CA ARG A 60 11.91 7.17 -5.90
C ARG A 60 10.39 7.17 -5.82
N GLU A 61 9.74 7.26 -6.96
CA GLU A 61 8.30 7.07 -7.05
C GLU A 61 7.97 5.57 -7.02
N LEU A 62 7.03 5.21 -6.15
CA LEU A 62 6.51 3.88 -5.94
C LEU A 62 5.03 3.86 -6.32
N VAL A 63 4.64 2.88 -7.12
CA VAL A 63 3.27 2.73 -7.61
C VAL A 63 2.72 1.38 -7.17
N TYR A 64 1.64 1.41 -6.41
CA TYR A 64 0.81 0.25 -6.15
C TYR A 64 -0.29 0.19 -7.22
N GLU A 65 -0.14 -0.77 -8.14
CA GLU A 65 -1.03 -0.96 -9.29
C GLU A 65 -2.35 -1.66 -8.87
N ARG A 66 -3.10 -1.00 -8.00
CA ARG A 66 -4.47 -1.37 -7.62
C ARG A 66 -5.40 -0.19 -7.66
N SER A 67 -6.58 -0.43 -8.24
CA SER A 67 -7.61 0.58 -8.32
C SER A 67 -8.19 0.85 -6.95
N ARG A 68 -8.74 2.06 -6.78
CA ARG A 68 -9.48 2.43 -5.57
C ARG A 68 -10.66 1.47 -5.30
N ASP A 69 -11.29 0.94 -6.34
CA ASP A 69 -12.39 -0.02 -6.19
C ASP A 69 -11.90 -1.39 -5.69
N ASP A 70 -10.78 -1.90 -6.21
CA ASP A 70 -10.13 -3.11 -5.69
C ASP A 70 -9.79 -2.96 -4.20
N VAL A 71 -9.21 -1.81 -3.82
CA VAL A 71 -8.87 -1.52 -2.41
C VAL A 71 -10.13 -1.42 -1.56
N LYS A 72 -11.22 -0.84 -2.07
CA LYS A 72 -12.52 -0.79 -1.39
C LYS A 72 -13.09 -2.19 -1.15
N ALA A 73 -13.07 -3.05 -2.17
CA ALA A 73 -13.52 -4.42 -2.04
C ALA A 73 -12.66 -5.22 -1.05
N ASP A 74 -11.35 -4.98 -1.04
CA ASP A 74 -10.43 -5.61 -0.10
C ASP A 74 -10.68 -5.18 1.35
N LEU A 75 -10.87 -3.88 1.57
CA LEU A 75 -11.24 -3.34 2.88
C LEU A 75 -12.59 -3.88 3.36
N ALA A 76 -13.59 -3.97 2.49
CA ALA A 76 -14.89 -4.53 2.82
C ALA A 76 -14.79 -6.01 3.22
N ARG A 77 -13.96 -6.80 2.52
CA ARG A 77 -13.67 -8.19 2.89
C ARG A 77 -12.95 -8.29 4.24
N ALA A 78 -11.99 -7.41 4.50
CA ALA A 78 -11.25 -7.40 5.76
C ALA A 78 -12.11 -7.00 6.97
N GLU A 79 -12.98 -6.01 6.82
CA GLU A 79 -13.94 -5.58 7.85
C GLU A 79 -15.00 -6.67 8.10
N GLY A 80 -15.53 -7.27 7.03
CA GLY A 80 -16.43 -8.44 7.16
C GLY A 80 -15.77 -9.59 7.92
N PHE A 81 -14.48 -9.86 7.69
CA PHE A 81 -13.72 -10.88 8.41
C PHE A 81 -13.50 -10.56 9.90
N ARG A 82 -13.50 -9.27 10.28
CA ARG A 82 -13.43 -8.86 11.69
C ARG A 82 -14.72 -9.14 12.44
N GLU A 83 -15.88 -9.04 11.78
CA GLU A 83 -17.19 -9.27 12.40
C GLU A 83 -17.40 -10.73 12.81
N PHE A 84 -16.87 -11.69 12.04
CA PHE A 84 -16.96 -13.14 12.33
C PHE A 84 -16.05 -13.63 13.46
N ARG A 85 -15.18 -12.78 14.02
CA ARG A 85 -14.20 -13.19 15.04
C ARG A 85 -14.59 -12.75 16.46
N ARG A 86 -15.87 -12.46 16.71
CA ARG A 86 -16.41 -12.04 18.00
C ARG A 86 -17.01 -13.19 18.80
#